data_AF-A0A4Q2SIP4-F1
#
_entry.id   AF-A0A4Q2SIP4-F1
#
_cell.length_a   1.000
_cell.length_b   1.000
_cell.length_c   1.000
_cell.angle_alpha   90.00
_cell.angle_beta   90.00
_cell.angle_gamma   90.00
#
_symmetry.space_group_name_H-M   'P 1'
#
loop_
_entity.id
_entity.type
_entity.pdbx_description
1 polymer ?
#
loop_
_entity_poly.entity_id
_entity_poly.type
_entity_poly.pdbx_seq_one_letter_code
_entity_poly.pdbx_strand_id
1 'polypeptide(L)'
;MDTENRPVLMGLVALVGVAVALGLLGGLAVLAGVQATGIGDTSSSSDDSTASATFRLPKPSETATETVPEQPTEPEPGTETSSEAPATGISLSATQQSVSPMQQIDLTGTYEGGEGAILQVQRLENGAWSDFPVTMSVSGGTFATYVQTSRTGPNKFRVVDTDSDVVSNEITVTVG
;
A
#
# COMPACT_ATOMS: atom_id res chain seq x y z
N MET A 1 -1.87 -8.24 -56.47
CA MET A 1 -1.94 -8.52 -55.02
C MET A 1 -1.22 -7.37 -54.37
N ASP A 2 -1.94 -6.26 -54.25
CA ASP A 2 -1.38 -4.94 -54.02
C ASP A 2 -1.54 -4.66 -52.52
N THR A 3 -0.44 -4.81 -51.77
CA THR A 3 -0.39 -4.65 -50.31
C THR A 3 0.13 -3.26 -49.93
N GLU A 4 -0.23 -2.23 -50.69
CA GLU A 4 0.27 -0.86 -50.50
C GLU A 4 -0.88 0.01 -49.94
N ASN A 5 -0.70 0.54 -48.72
CA ASN A 5 -1.61 1.42 -47.97
C ASN A 5 -2.76 0.80 -47.16
N ARG A 6 -2.46 -0.20 -46.32
CA ARG A 6 -3.31 -0.51 -45.16
C ARG A 6 -2.51 -0.48 -43.86
N PRO A 7 -2.31 0.71 -43.24
CA PRO A 7 -1.48 0.84 -42.03
C PRO A 7 -2.00 -0.02 -40.88
N VAL A 8 -3.32 -0.14 -40.75
CA VAL A 8 -3.97 -1.01 -39.75
C VAL A 8 -3.76 -2.51 -40.04
N LEU A 9 -3.75 -2.91 -41.32
CA LEU A 9 -3.52 -4.31 -41.69
C LEU A 9 -2.06 -4.71 -41.49
N MET A 10 -1.11 -3.82 -41.82
CA MET A 10 0.32 -3.99 -41.52
C MET A 10 0.56 -4.06 -40.01
N GLY A 11 -0.11 -3.22 -39.22
CA GLY A 11 -0.06 -3.26 -37.75
C GLY A 11 -0.58 -4.58 -37.18
N LEU A 12 -1.71 -5.08 -37.70
CA LEU A 12 -2.26 -6.39 -37.28
C LEU A 12 -1.31 -7.54 -37.63
N VAL A 13 -0.77 -7.57 -38.85
CA VAL A 13 0.19 -8.60 -39.28
C VAL A 13 1.46 -8.56 -38.43
N ALA A 14 1.97 -7.36 -38.11
CA ALA A 14 3.11 -7.19 -37.22
C ALA A 14 2.81 -7.71 -35.81
N LEU A 15 1.64 -7.38 -35.24
CA LEU A 15 1.24 -7.83 -33.91
C LEU A 15 1.09 -9.36 -33.84
N VAL A 16 0.48 -9.98 -34.86
CA VAL A 16 0.39 -11.43 -34.97
C VAL A 16 1.78 -12.07 -35.09
N GLY A 17 2.67 -11.48 -35.88
CA GLY A 17 4.06 -11.94 -36.00
C GLY A 17 4.82 -11.93 -34.67
N VAL A 18 4.67 -10.85 -33.89
CA VAL A 18 5.28 -10.73 -32.56
C VAL A 18 4.70 -11.75 -31.58
N ALA A 19 3.37 -11.94 -31.56
CA ALA A 19 2.73 -12.92 -30.69
C ALA A 19 3.19 -14.36 -30.98
N VAL A 20 3.34 -14.71 -32.26
CA VAL A 20 3.88 -16.03 -32.67
C VAL A 20 5.34 -16.19 -32.23
N ALA A 21 6.17 -15.16 -32.40
CA ALA A 21 7.57 -15.21 -31.99
C ALA A 21 7.74 -15.40 -30.48
N LEU A 22 7.00 -14.62 -29.66
CA LEU A 22 7.02 -14.74 -28.21
C LEU A 22 6.41 -16.06 -27.72
N GLY A 23 5.33 -16.51 -28.36
CA GLY A 23 4.69 -17.80 -28.06
C GLY A 23 5.61 -18.99 -28.34
N LEU A 24 6.36 -18.97 -29.45
CA LEU A 24 7.32 -20.02 -29.78
C LEU A 24 8.52 -20.01 -28.82
N LEU A 25 9.08 -18.85 -28.49
CA LEU A 25 10.20 -18.73 -27.54
C LEU A 25 9.80 -19.15 -26.13
N GLY A 26 8.64 -18.69 -25.64
CA GLY A 26 8.12 -19.04 -24.32
C GLY A 26 7.71 -20.52 -24.22
N GLY A 27 7.04 -21.05 -25.24
CA GLY A 27 6.60 -22.45 -25.28
C GLY A 27 7.75 -23.46 -25.27
N LEU A 28 8.84 -23.17 -25.99
CA LEU A 28 10.03 -24.03 -26.00
C LEU A 28 10.75 -24.05 -24.63
N ALA A 29 10.75 -22.93 -23.90
CA ALA A 29 11.36 -22.85 -22.58
C ALA A 29 10.62 -23.71 -21.52
N VAL A 30 9.28 -23.76 -21.56
CA VAL A 30 8.48 -24.56 -20.62
C VAL A 30 8.72 -26.06 -20.80
N LEU A 31 8.81 -26.53 -22.05
CA LEU A 31 9.07 -27.95 -22.35
C LEU A 31 10.47 -28.42 -21.90
N ALA A 32 11.46 -27.52 -21.87
CA ALA A 32 12.79 -27.84 -21.34
C ALA A 32 12.83 -27.87 -19.79
N GLY A 33 11.98 -27.09 -19.12
CA GLY A 33 11.95 -27.01 -17.64
C GLY A 33 11.34 -28.23 -16.95
N VAL A 34 10.36 -28.89 -17.56
CA VAL A 34 9.61 -30.01 -16.93
C VAL A 34 10.42 -31.31 -16.76
N GLN A 35 11.52 -31.50 -17.49
CA GLN A 35 12.41 -32.67 -17.29
C GLN A 35 13.48 -32.45 -16.20
N ALA A 36 13.74 -31.20 -15.81
CA ALA A 36 14.76 -30.89 -14.80
C ALA A 36 14.25 -30.98 -13.35
N THR A 37 12.93 -30.93 -13.13
CA THR A 37 12.34 -30.88 -11.79
C THR A 37 11.87 -32.23 -11.23
N GLY A 38 12.14 -33.34 -11.92
CA GLY A 38 12.02 -34.69 -11.35
C GLY A 38 10.80 -34.90 -10.45
N ILE A 39 9.59 -34.71 -10.97
CA ILE A 39 8.37 -35.15 -10.28
C ILE A 39 8.24 -36.65 -10.51
N GLY A 40 8.76 -37.41 -9.56
CA GLY A 40 8.81 -38.86 -9.63
C GLY A 40 9.52 -39.51 -8.46
N ASP A 41 9.26 -39.07 -7.21
CA ASP A 41 9.72 -39.82 -6.04
C ASP A 41 8.60 -39.94 -5.01
N THR A 42 7.88 -41.05 -5.12
CA THR A 42 7.10 -41.64 -4.04
C THR A 42 8.06 -42.12 -2.96
N SER A 43 8.50 -41.21 -2.11
CA SER A 43 9.25 -41.59 -0.91
C SER A 43 8.25 -41.96 0.19
N SER A 44 8.03 -43.27 0.33
CA SER A 44 7.49 -43.86 1.56
C SER A 44 8.35 -43.41 2.73
N SER A 45 7.81 -42.53 3.59
CA SER A 45 8.38 -42.33 4.91
C SER A 45 7.91 -43.45 5.82
N SER A 46 8.88 -44.23 6.28
CA SER A 46 8.71 -45.25 7.31
C SER A 46 8.38 -44.57 8.64
N ASP A 47 7.21 -44.88 9.19
CA ASP A 47 6.82 -44.53 10.55
C ASP A 47 7.56 -45.45 11.53
N ASP A 48 8.67 -44.97 12.08
CA ASP A 48 9.25 -45.51 13.31
C ASP A 48 9.68 -44.34 14.19
N SER A 49 8.95 -44.13 15.29
CA SER A 49 9.51 -43.56 16.53
C SER A 49 8.49 -43.65 17.65
N THR A 50 8.69 -44.65 18.49
CA THR A 50 8.21 -44.70 19.86
C THR A 50 8.92 -43.62 20.68
N ALA A 51 8.17 -42.64 21.20
CA ALA A 51 8.52 -41.93 22.43
C ALA A 51 7.30 -41.14 22.93
N SER A 52 6.71 -41.60 24.02
CA SER A 52 5.74 -40.83 24.80
C SER A 52 6.42 -39.59 25.38
N ALA A 53 6.40 -38.48 24.64
CA ALA A 53 6.82 -37.19 25.14
C ALA A 53 5.77 -36.69 26.16
N THR A 54 6.11 -36.75 27.45
CA THR A 54 5.27 -36.15 28.48
C THR A 54 5.35 -34.63 28.38
N PHE A 55 4.32 -34.03 27.78
CA PHE A 55 4.15 -32.59 27.66
C PHE A 55 3.87 -31.98 29.06
N ARG A 56 4.82 -31.23 29.59
CA ARG A 56 4.67 -30.48 30.85
C ARG A 56 4.20 -29.07 30.53
N LEU A 57 2.92 -28.80 30.79
CA LEU A 57 2.34 -27.48 30.65
C LEU A 57 2.69 -26.62 31.89
N PRO A 58 3.36 -25.45 31.75
CA PRO A 58 3.58 -24.54 32.86
C PRO A 58 2.24 -23.97 33.36
N LYS A 59 2.13 -23.79 34.67
CA LYS A 59 0.93 -23.23 35.29
C LYS A 59 0.86 -21.72 34.96
N PRO A 60 -0.28 -21.18 34.48
CA PRO A 60 -0.43 -19.75 34.28
C PRO A 60 -0.33 -19.01 35.62
N SER A 61 0.33 -17.85 35.61
CA SER A 61 0.38 -16.89 36.71
C SER A 61 -0.61 -15.76 36.42
N GLU A 62 -1.29 -15.25 37.45
CA GLU A 62 -2.23 -14.14 37.32
C GLU A 62 -1.50 -12.83 37.03
N THR A 63 -1.98 -12.09 36.03
CA THR A 63 -1.49 -10.74 35.71
C THR A 63 -1.82 -9.78 36.86
N ALA A 64 -0.80 -9.17 37.46
CA ALA A 64 -0.99 -8.09 38.41
C ALA A 64 -1.70 -6.91 37.73
N THR A 65 -2.81 -6.46 38.31
CA THR A 65 -3.48 -5.22 37.91
C THR A 65 -2.60 -4.05 38.35
N GLU A 66 -1.86 -3.48 37.41
CA GLU A 66 -1.13 -2.23 37.63
C GLU A 66 -2.14 -1.08 37.58
N THR A 67 -2.33 -0.44 38.73
CA THR A 67 -3.15 0.77 38.87
C THR A 67 -2.38 1.93 38.25
N VAL A 68 -2.78 2.36 37.05
CA VAL A 68 -2.26 3.58 36.40
C VAL A 68 -2.91 4.80 37.08
N PRO A 69 -2.15 5.76 37.60
CA PRO A 69 -2.73 7.00 38.10
C PRO A 69 -3.18 7.88 36.93
N GLU A 70 -4.41 8.38 37.00
CA GLU A 70 -4.94 9.39 36.09
C GLU A 70 -4.17 10.71 36.26
N GLN A 71 -3.60 11.23 35.16
CA GLN A 71 -3.20 12.63 35.07
C GLN A 71 -4.04 13.30 33.97
N PRO A 72 -4.94 14.24 34.31
CA PRO A 72 -5.62 15.03 33.32
C PRO A 72 -4.64 16.06 32.78
N THR A 73 -4.27 15.97 31.51
CA THR A 73 -3.61 17.09 30.81
C THR A 73 -4.64 17.70 29.87
N GLU A 74 -5.10 18.87 30.29
CA GLU A 74 -5.97 19.80 29.59
C GLU A 74 -5.38 20.17 28.22
N PRO A 75 -6.16 20.13 27.12
CA PRO A 75 -5.68 20.62 25.83
C PRO A 75 -5.67 22.15 25.83
N GLU A 76 -4.48 22.75 25.70
CA GLU A 76 -4.35 24.17 25.37
C GLU A 76 -4.98 24.47 24.00
N PRO A 77 -5.67 25.62 23.84
CA PRO A 77 -6.31 25.98 22.59
C PRO A 77 -5.29 26.56 21.58
N GLY A 78 -5.28 25.98 20.38
CA GLY A 78 -5.16 26.69 19.12
C GLY A 78 -3.84 27.41 18.82
N THR A 79 -2.92 26.70 18.17
CA THR A 79 -2.13 27.31 17.09
C THR A 79 -2.67 26.74 15.78
N GLU A 80 -3.39 27.59 15.06
CA GLU A 80 -3.94 27.29 13.75
C GLU A 80 -2.78 27.02 12.78
N THR A 81 -2.60 25.77 12.37
CA THR A 81 -1.79 25.48 11.19
C THR A 81 -2.46 26.19 10.02
N SER A 82 -1.69 27.05 9.34
CA SER A 82 -2.06 27.68 8.08
C SER A 82 -2.48 26.60 7.07
N SER A 83 -3.77 26.28 7.08
CA SER A 83 -4.46 25.50 6.08
C SER A 83 -4.61 26.42 4.87
N GLU A 84 -3.79 26.19 3.84
CA GLU A 84 -4.07 26.81 2.55
C GLU A 84 -5.40 26.24 2.06
N ALA A 85 -6.37 27.13 1.81
CA ALA A 85 -7.72 26.75 1.42
C ALA A 85 -7.68 25.80 0.21
N PRO A 86 -8.48 24.72 0.21
CA PRO A 86 -8.35 23.68 -0.80
C PRO A 86 -8.57 24.26 -2.19
N ALA A 87 -7.59 24.08 -3.07
CA ALA A 87 -7.81 24.15 -4.50
C ALA A 87 -8.85 23.07 -4.82
N THR A 88 -10.09 23.51 -5.07
CA THR A 88 -11.25 22.73 -5.54
C THR A 88 -10.92 21.28 -5.94
N GLY A 89 -11.27 20.32 -5.08
CA GLY A 89 -11.08 18.90 -5.38
C GLY A 89 -11.18 18.03 -4.13
N ILE A 90 -10.05 17.92 -3.40
CA ILE A 90 -9.89 17.00 -2.27
C ILE A 90 -9.42 17.77 -1.04
N SER A 91 -10.04 17.56 0.12
CA SER A 91 -9.54 18.03 1.40
C SER A 91 -8.83 16.90 2.15
N LEU A 92 -7.71 17.20 2.80
CA LEU A 92 -6.94 16.25 3.60
C LEU A 92 -6.59 16.87 4.95
N SER A 93 -6.73 16.06 6.00
CA SER A 93 -6.35 16.38 7.37
C SER A 93 -5.67 15.20 8.03
N ALA A 94 -4.87 15.49 9.06
CA ALA A 94 -4.37 14.50 9.99
C ALA A 94 -4.83 14.85 11.40
N THR A 95 -5.22 13.85 12.16
CA THR A 95 -5.63 14.01 13.57
C THR A 95 -4.43 14.27 14.49
N GLN A 96 -3.27 13.70 14.17
CA GLN A 96 -2.05 13.90 14.94
C GLN A 96 -1.12 14.95 14.29
N GLN A 97 -0.63 15.90 15.09
CA GLN A 97 0.39 16.86 14.67
C GLN A 97 1.82 16.33 14.90
N SER A 98 1.99 15.41 15.85
CA SER A 98 3.26 14.75 16.13
C SER A 98 3.05 13.33 16.61
N VAL A 99 3.95 12.42 16.22
CA VAL A 99 3.89 11.00 16.58
C VAL A 99 5.29 10.43 16.83
N SER A 100 5.38 9.33 17.57
CA SER A 100 6.63 8.57 17.68
C SER A 100 7.00 7.90 16.35
N PRO A 101 8.27 7.53 16.11
CA PRO A 101 8.62 6.73 14.94
C PRO A 101 7.81 5.44 14.90
N MET A 102 7.33 5.06 13.71
CA MET A 102 6.44 3.89 13.49
C MET A 102 5.05 3.97 14.15
N GLN A 103 4.72 5.07 14.82
CA GLN A 103 3.35 5.27 15.30
C GLN A 103 2.44 5.66 14.13
N GLN A 104 1.17 5.26 14.24
CA GLN A 104 0.15 5.52 13.25
C GLN A 104 -0.16 7.01 13.15
N ILE A 105 -0.26 7.49 11.90
CA ILE A 105 -0.76 8.82 11.55
C ILE A 105 -2.08 8.61 10.80
N ASP A 106 -3.20 8.97 11.41
CA ASP A 106 -4.52 8.86 10.77
C ASP A 106 -4.74 10.04 9.82
N LEU A 107 -5.16 9.70 8.61
CA LEU A 107 -5.45 10.64 7.54
C LEU A 107 -6.94 10.55 7.21
N THR A 108 -7.61 11.70 7.20
CA THR A 108 -9.03 11.79 6.84
C THR A 108 -9.28 12.96 5.91
N GLY A 109 -10.35 12.88 5.13
CA GLY A 109 -10.66 13.94 4.19
C GLY A 109 -11.98 13.77 3.46
N THR A 110 -12.27 14.73 2.59
CA THR A 110 -13.48 14.78 1.76
C THR A 110 -13.14 14.91 0.29
N TYR A 111 -13.96 14.29 -0.55
CA TYR A 111 -13.91 14.38 -2.01
C TYR A 111 -15.33 14.18 -2.58
N GLU A 112 -16.14 15.24 -2.53
CA GLU A 112 -17.58 15.22 -2.89
C GLU A 112 -17.86 14.70 -4.32
N GLY A 113 -16.96 14.97 -5.26
CA GLY A 113 -17.10 14.53 -6.66
C GLY A 113 -16.42 13.20 -6.99
N GLY A 114 -15.76 12.57 -6.01
CA GLY A 114 -14.86 11.45 -6.23
C GLY A 114 -15.40 10.10 -5.78
N GLU A 115 -16.72 9.89 -5.76
CA GLU A 115 -17.29 8.62 -5.28
C GLU A 115 -16.69 7.42 -6.03
N GLY A 116 -16.16 6.46 -5.27
CA GLY A 116 -15.49 5.28 -5.82
C GLY A 116 -14.08 5.54 -6.39
N ALA A 117 -13.58 6.77 -6.39
CA ALA A 117 -12.22 7.08 -6.80
C ALA A 117 -11.20 6.41 -5.89
N ILE A 118 -10.05 6.06 -6.46
CA ILE A 118 -8.91 5.52 -5.72
C ILE A 118 -7.90 6.65 -5.51
N LEU A 119 -7.61 6.92 -4.25
CA LEU A 119 -6.65 7.92 -3.83
C LEU A 119 -5.33 7.25 -3.48
N GLN A 120 -4.24 7.85 -3.96
CA GLN A 120 -2.86 7.47 -3.67
C GLN A 120 -2.27 8.48 -2.69
N VAL A 121 -1.78 8.00 -1.54
CA VAL A 121 -1.03 8.85 -0.61
C VAL A 121 0.34 9.15 -1.21
N GLN A 122 0.76 10.40 -1.17
CA GLN A 122 2.11 10.82 -1.57
C GLN A 122 2.81 11.50 -0.40
N ARG A 123 4.14 11.31 -0.34
CA ARG A 123 5.03 12.02 0.58
C ARG A 123 5.98 12.91 -0.20
N LEU A 124 6.28 14.10 0.32
CA LEU A 124 7.32 14.95 -0.25
C LEU A 124 8.70 14.38 0.14
N GLU A 125 9.49 14.01 -0.85
CA GLU A 125 10.83 13.47 -0.71
C GLU A 125 11.79 14.25 -1.60
N ASN A 126 12.85 14.82 -1.01
CA ASN A 126 13.88 15.53 -1.78
C ASN A 126 13.32 16.65 -2.69
N GLY A 127 12.22 17.29 -2.28
CA GLY A 127 11.55 18.35 -3.05
C GLY A 127 10.62 17.86 -4.16
N ALA A 128 10.44 16.55 -4.31
CA ALA A 128 9.52 15.94 -5.26
C ALA A 128 8.48 15.09 -4.53
N TRP A 129 7.27 15.00 -5.07
CA TRP A 129 6.25 14.10 -4.55
C TRP A 129 6.52 12.67 -5.01
N SER A 130 6.53 11.73 -4.07
CA SER A 130 6.68 10.30 -4.33
C SER A 130 5.51 9.54 -3.74
N ASP A 131 5.11 8.46 -4.41
CA ASP A 131 4.07 7.58 -3.91
C ASP A 131 4.50 6.94 -2.60
N PHE A 132 3.63 7.06 -1.60
CA PHE A 132 3.71 6.33 -0.35
C PHE A 132 2.85 5.08 -0.50
N PRO A 133 3.25 3.89 -0.08
CA PRO A 133 2.58 2.63 -0.44
C PRO A 133 1.25 2.40 0.33
N VAL A 134 0.32 3.36 0.24
CA VAL A 134 -1.01 3.37 0.85
C VAL A 134 -1.98 3.99 -0.14
N THR A 135 -3.06 3.28 -0.41
CA THR A 135 -4.19 3.73 -1.22
C THR A 135 -5.49 3.60 -0.45
N MET A 136 -6.51 4.36 -0.81
CA MET A 136 -7.85 4.25 -0.24
C MET A 136 -8.92 4.60 -1.27
N SER A 137 -10.10 4.02 -1.13
CA SER A 137 -11.28 4.41 -1.91
C SER A 137 -12.06 5.51 -1.21
N VAL A 138 -12.68 6.39 -1.98
CA VAL A 138 -13.68 7.34 -1.50
C VAL A 138 -15.04 6.66 -1.39
N SER A 139 -15.73 6.87 -0.27
CA SER A 139 -17.11 6.42 -0.07
C SER A 139 -17.93 7.47 0.67
N GLY A 140 -19.13 7.76 0.15
CA GLY A 140 -20.00 8.81 0.67
C GLY A 140 -19.35 10.19 0.64
N GLY A 141 -18.52 10.47 -0.37
CA GLY A 141 -17.76 11.73 -0.48
C GLY A 141 -16.66 11.91 0.57
N THR A 142 -16.31 10.88 1.33
CA THR A 142 -15.27 10.93 2.37
C THR A 142 -14.26 9.80 2.21
N PHE A 143 -13.10 9.95 2.84
CA PHE A 143 -12.10 8.90 2.93
C PHE A 143 -11.34 8.95 4.25
N ALA A 144 -10.83 7.80 4.67
CA ALA A 144 -9.96 7.65 5.82
C ALA A 144 -8.93 6.56 5.55
N THR A 145 -7.70 6.77 6.03
CA THR A 145 -6.61 5.79 5.98
C THR A 145 -5.61 6.11 7.08
N TYR A 146 -4.51 5.37 7.12
CA TYR A 146 -3.38 5.69 7.97
C TYR A 146 -2.04 5.44 7.29
N VAL A 147 -1.01 6.11 7.77
CA VAL A 147 0.38 5.87 7.38
C VAL A 147 1.26 5.63 8.60
N GLN A 148 2.37 4.91 8.41
CA GLN A 148 3.40 4.70 9.43
C GLN A 148 4.77 4.92 8.80
N THR A 149 5.64 5.65 9.48
CA THR A 149 6.98 5.95 8.98
C THR A 149 7.97 6.03 10.14
N SER A 150 9.18 5.53 9.91
CA SER A 150 10.32 5.71 10.81
C SER A 150 11.15 6.96 10.48
N ARG A 151 10.85 7.66 9.36
CA ARG A 151 11.56 8.89 8.99
C ARG A 151 11.19 10.00 9.95
N THR A 152 12.15 10.42 10.77
CA THR A 152 11.99 11.48 11.75
C THR A 152 11.99 12.87 11.13
N GLY A 153 11.51 13.86 11.87
CA GLY A 153 11.34 15.24 11.45
C GLY A 153 10.00 15.51 10.76
N PRO A 154 9.87 16.66 10.06
CA PRO A 154 8.64 17.02 9.37
C PRO A 154 8.41 16.12 8.15
N ASN A 155 7.30 15.39 8.15
CA ASN A 155 6.84 14.60 7.01
C ASN A 155 5.64 15.31 6.38
N LYS A 156 5.77 15.68 5.10
CA LYS A 156 4.70 16.30 4.31
C LYS A 156 3.96 15.24 3.51
N PHE A 157 2.64 15.22 3.62
CA PHE A 157 1.76 14.30 2.88
C PHE A 157 0.72 15.05 2.07
N ARG A 158 0.28 14.42 0.98
CA ARG A 158 -0.91 14.78 0.21
C ARG A 158 -1.56 13.51 -0.33
N VAL A 159 -2.73 13.63 -0.94
CA VAL A 159 -3.36 12.56 -1.71
C VAL A 159 -3.61 13.01 -3.14
N VAL A 160 -3.61 12.06 -4.07
CA VAL A 160 -3.92 12.27 -5.48
C VAL A 160 -4.93 11.22 -5.95
N ASP A 161 -5.91 11.62 -6.73
CA ASP A 161 -6.80 10.71 -7.46
C ASP A 161 -6.02 10.06 -8.61
N THR A 162 -5.96 8.72 -8.63
CA THR A 162 -5.15 7.97 -9.61
C THR A 162 -5.68 8.05 -11.03
N ASP A 163 -6.94 8.42 -11.23
CA ASP A 163 -7.57 8.48 -12.54
C ASP A 163 -7.61 9.92 -13.09
N SER A 164 -7.83 10.91 -12.23
CA SER A 164 -8.06 12.31 -12.62
C SER A 164 -6.91 13.27 -12.31
N ASP A 165 -5.89 12.82 -11.59
CA ASP A 165 -4.75 13.62 -11.10
C ASP A 165 -5.15 14.81 -10.21
N VAL A 166 -6.38 14.84 -9.70
CA VAL A 166 -6.82 15.84 -8.72
C VAL A 166 -6.04 15.63 -7.42
N VAL A 167 -5.44 16.71 -6.90
CA VAL A 167 -4.60 16.68 -5.70
C VAL A 167 -5.27 17.38 -4.52
N SER A 168 -4.99 16.91 -3.31
CA SER A 168 -5.40 17.60 -2.08
C SER A 168 -4.49 18.75 -1.71
N ASN A 169 -4.89 19.50 -0.67
CA ASN A 169 -3.95 20.29 0.12
C ASN A 169 -2.83 19.42 0.72
N GLU A 170 -1.73 20.06 1.09
CA GLU A 170 -0.64 19.43 1.83
C GLU A 170 -0.91 19.46 3.33
N ILE A 171 -0.43 18.45 4.04
CA ILE A 171 -0.36 18.43 5.50
C ILE A 171 1.07 18.14 5.95
N THR A 172 1.42 18.54 7.16
CA THR A 172 2.73 18.22 7.77
C THR A 172 2.52 17.57 9.14
N VAL A 173 3.19 16.44 9.37
CA VAL A 173 3.20 15.74 10.65
C VAL A 173 4.65 15.53 11.08
N THR A 174 4.98 15.87 12.32
CA THR A 174 6.33 15.68 12.86
C THR A 174 6.48 14.28 13.45
N VAL A 175 7.56 13.59 13.13
CA VAL A 175 7.86 12.25 13.64
C VAL A 175 9.13 12.28 14.49
N GLY A 176 9.09 11.74 15.70
CA GLY A 176 10.24 11.63 16.59
C GLY A 176 10.32 12.68 17.69
#